data_AF-A0A534TVP6-F1
#
_entry.id   AF-A0A534TVP6-F1
#
_cell.length_a   1.000
_cell.length_b   1.000
_cell.length_c   1.000
_cell.angle_alpha   90.00
_cell.angle_beta   90.00
_cell.angle_gamma   90.00
#
_symmetry.space_group_name_H-M   'P 1'
#
loop_
_entity.id
_entity.type
_entity.pdbx_description
1 polymer ?
#
loop_
_entity_poly.entity_id
_entity_poly.type
_entity_poly.pdbx_seq_one_letter_code
_entity_poly.pdbx_strand_id
1 'polypeptide(L)'
;GVLFFTVTGWLTAPYHGIDGAWIAIIAFAILVNTGIVDWNMLRKGIDWELLIHMGVTLSIPTLLKQSKIDQWLVDVMSPLILPFMDSPAWFFLVIALLTYVLKLMFTSFLAVVTLSVALLPLSIDVGMSPWIIAMVVLIASEVWFFPFQVDWHMLAYSTTDGKGFSYPRMLWINPIYALAYIIALIAAIPYWRYLGLIG
;
A
#
# COMPACT_ATOMS: atom_id res chain seq x y z
N GLY A 1 -12.17 -8.54 -26.93
CA GLY A 1 -12.18 -9.96 -26.52
C GLY A 1 -11.34 -10.16 -25.27
N VAL A 2 -10.01 -10.11 -25.39
CA VAL A 2 -9.09 -10.40 -24.28
C VAL A 2 -9.30 -9.50 -23.06
N LEU A 3 -9.45 -8.18 -23.25
CA LEU A 3 -9.67 -7.27 -22.13
C LEU A 3 -10.95 -7.59 -21.34
N PHE A 4 -12.04 -7.93 -22.04
CA PHE A 4 -13.29 -8.34 -21.40
C PHE A 4 -13.06 -9.62 -20.58
N PHE A 5 -12.40 -10.63 -21.16
CA PHE A 5 -12.01 -11.85 -20.45
C PHE A 5 -11.21 -11.56 -19.18
N THR A 6 -10.17 -10.73 -19.27
CA THR A 6 -9.31 -10.38 -18.12
C THR A 6 -10.09 -9.68 -17.02
N VAL A 7 -10.89 -8.67 -17.36
CA VAL A 7 -11.69 -7.92 -16.38
C VAL A 7 -12.73 -8.83 -15.72
N THR A 8 -13.43 -9.66 -16.50
CA THR A 8 -14.39 -10.61 -15.94
C THR A 8 -13.70 -11.62 -15.03
N GLY A 9 -12.52 -12.13 -15.42
CA GLY A 9 -11.75 -13.06 -14.61
C GLY A 9 -11.35 -12.48 -13.26
N TRP A 10 -10.88 -11.23 -13.22
CA TRP A 10 -10.55 -10.57 -11.95
C TRP A 10 -11.78 -10.33 -11.07
N LEU A 11 -12.91 -9.91 -11.66
CA LEU A 11 -14.16 -9.72 -10.91
C LEU A 11 -14.71 -11.04 -10.36
N THR A 12 -14.51 -12.15 -11.07
CA THR A 12 -14.94 -13.49 -10.63
C THR A 12 -13.92 -14.22 -9.77
N ALA A 13 -12.76 -13.60 -9.46
CA ALA A 13 -11.70 -14.22 -8.65
C ALA A 13 -12.19 -14.87 -7.35
N PRO A 14 -13.13 -14.26 -6.58
CA PRO A 14 -13.66 -14.89 -5.38
C PRO A 14 -14.41 -16.22 -5.61
N TYR A 15 -14.93 -16.48 -6.83
CA TYR A 15 -15.71 -17.68 -7.13
C TYR A 15 -14.87 -18.87 -7.58
N HIS A 16 -13.80 -18.63 -8.35
CA HIS A 16 -12.96 -19.70 -8.90
C HIS A 16 -11.60 -19.82 -8.18
N GLY A 17 -11.22 -18.84 -7.34
CA GLY A 17 -9.99 -18.89 -6.55
C GLY A 17 -8.70 -18.87 -7.37
N ILE A 18 -8.77 -18.42 -8.63
CA ILE A 18 -7.59 -18.31 -9.49
C ILE A 18 -6.97 -16.95 -9.23
N ASP A 19 -5.68 -16.94 -8.91
CA ASP A 19 -4.93 -15.72 -8.67
C ASP A 19 -4.96 -14.78 -9.90
N GLY A 20 -5.08 -13.48 -9.65
CA GLY A 20 -5.17 -12.47 -10.70
C GLY A 20 -3.95 -12.45 -11.63
N ALA A 21 -2.77 -12.84 -11.15
CA ALA A 21 -1.56 -12.95 -11.97
C ALA A 21 -1.68 -14.07 -13.02
N TRP A 22 -2.30 -15.21 -12.69
CA TRP A 22 -2.54 -16.28 -13.67
C TRP A 22 -3.50 -15.82 -14.76
N ILE A 23 -4.56 -15.10 -14.40
CA ILE A 23 -5.50 -14.52 -15.37
C ILE A 23 -4.77 -13.56 -16.30
N ALA A 24 -3.89 -12.71 -15.77
CA ALA A 24 -3.08 -11.78 -16.55
C ALA A 24 -2.10 -12.50 -17.51
N ILE A 25 -1.42 -13.55 -17.04
CA ILE A 25 -0.49 -14.36 -17.86
C ILE A 25 -1.24 -15.06 -19.00
N ILE A 26 -2.42 -15.64 -18.74
CA ILE A 26 -3.24 -16.29 -19.76
C ILE A 26 -3.69 -15.27 -20.81
N ALA A 27 -4.19 -14.11 -20.37
CA ALA A 27 -4.59 -13.04 -21.27
C ALA A 27 -3.41 -12.55 -22.14
N PHE A 28 -2.23 -12.40 -21.54
CA PHE A 28 -1.00 -12.04 -22.23
C PHE A 28 -0.60 -13.11 -23.26
N ALA A 29 -0.64 -14.40 -22.91
CA ALA A 29 -0.38 -15.50 -23.83
C ALA A 29 -1.35 -15.51 -25.01
N ILE A 30 -2.63 -15.19 -24.80
CA ILE A 30 -3.61 -15.05 -25.89
C ILE A 30 -3.23 -13.89 -26.82
N LEU A 31 -2.82 -12.74 -26.28
CA LEU A 31 -2.40 -11.58 -27.09
C LEU A 31 -1.18 -11.88 -27.96
N VAL A 32 -0.21 -12.64 -27.43
CA VAL A 32 0.97 -13.07 -28.18
C VAL A 32 0.59 -14.09 -29.26
N ASN A 33 -0.20 -15.11 -28.93
CA ASN A 33 -0.62 -16.15 -29.89
C ASN A 33 -1.52 -15.62 -31.00
N THR A 34 -2.31 -14.58 -30.73
CA THR A 34 -3.17 -13.93 -31.74
C THR A 34 -2.41 -12.93 -32.62
N GLY A 35 -1.11 -12.72 -32.37
CA GLY A 35 -0.27 -11.79 -33.12
C GLY A 35 -0.61 -10.31 -32.91
N ILE A 36 -1.49 -10.00 -31.96
CA ILE A 36 -1.85 -8.62 -31.60
C ILE A 36 -0.65 -7.92 -30.96
N VAL A 37 0.14 -8.67 -30.18
CA VAL A 37 1.37 -8.20 -29.56
C VAL A 37 2.55 -8.94 -30.20
N ASP A 38 3.40 -8.21 -30.93
CA ASP A 38 4.60 -8.76 -31.55
C ASP A 38 5.83 -8.68 -30.62
N TRP A 39 6.90 -9.40 -30.96
CA TRP A 39 8.13 -9.42 -30.15
C TRP A 39 8.78 -8.04 -29.97
N ASN A 40 8.63 -7.15 -30.96
CA ASN A 40 9.15 -5.79 -30.87
C ASN A 40 8.35 -4.94 -29.87
N MET A 41 7.02 -5.08 -29.86
CA MET A 41 6.12 -4.44 -28.90
C MET A 41 6.35 -4.97 -27.48
N LEU A 42 6.69 -6.24 -27.31
CA LEU A 42 7.07 -6.78 -26.00
C LEU A 42 8.37 -6.17 -25.48
N ARG A 43 9.40 -6.11 -26.34
CA ARG A 43 10.70 -5.61 -25.91
C ARG A 43 10.69 -4.11 -25.62
N LYS A 44 9.87 -3.34 -26.36
CA LYS A 44 9.76 -1.87 -26.19
C LYS A 44 8.66 -1.46 -25.21
N GLY A 45 7.58 -2.22 -25.12
CA GLY A 45 6.40 -1.87 -24.33
C GLY A 45 6.47 -2.33 -22.87
N ILE A 46 7.36 -3.26 -22.53
CA ILE A 46 7.59 -3.68 -21.15
C ILE A 46 8.74 -2.87 -20.55
N ASP A 47 8.46 -2.15 -19.47
CA ASP A 47 9.46 -1.53 -18.62
C ASP A 47 10.12 -2.58 -17.72
N TRP A 48 11.17 -3.22 -18.23
CA TRP A 48 11.92 -4.25 -17.51
C TRP A 48 12.64 -3.72 -16.27
N GLU A 49 13.02 -2.45 -16.28
CA GLU A 49 13.67 -1.81 -15.14
C GLU A 49 12.67 -1.68 -13.98
N LEU A 50 11.44 -1.25 -14.27
CA LEU A 50 10.36 -1.21 -13.29
C LEU A 50 10.05 -2.60 -12.72
N LEU A 51 9.95 -3.64 -13.55
CA LEU A 51 9.65 -4.99 -13.08
C LEU A 51 10.72 -5.52 -12.11
N ILE A 52 12.00 -5.30 -12.43
CA ILE A 52 13.11 -5.68 -11.56
C ILE A 52 13.09 -4.85 -10.27
N HIS A 53 12.85 -3.54 -10.39
CA HIS A 53 12.76 -2.64 -9.25
C HIS A 53 11.64 -3.05 -8.28
N MET A 54 10.45 -3.38 -8.78
CA MET A 54 9.35 -3.88 -7.97
C MET A 54 9.71 -5.21 -7.31
N GLY A 55 10.32 -6.16 -8.04
CA GLY A 55 10.74 -7.44 -7.47
C GLY A 55 11.74 -7.32 -6.32
N VAL A 56 12.75 -6.45 -6.45
CA VAL A 56 13.71 -6.17 -5.38
C VAL A 56 13.03 -5.49 -4.19
N THR A 57 12.23 -4.47 -4.47
CA THR A 57 11.52 -3.68 -3.44
C THR A 57 10.55 -4.52 -2.62
N LEU A 58 9.82 -5.44 -3.28
CA LEU A 58 8.91 -6.39 -2.64
C LEU A 58 9.64 -7.46 -1.82
N SER A 59 10.94 -7.68 -2.07
CA SER A 59 11.75 -8.65 -1.31
C SER A 59 12.31 -8.09 0.00
N ILE A 60 12.46 -6.76 0.12
CA ILE A 60 12.99 -6.07 1.32
C ILE A 60 12.19 -6.39 2.61
N PRO A 61 10.85 -6.41 2.63
CA PRO A 61 10.07 -6.79 3.81
C PRO A 61 10.44 -8.15 4.40
N THR A 62 10.70 -9.13 3.53
CA THR A 62 11.11 -10.48 3.92
C THR A 62 12.46 -10.47 4.65
N LEU A 63 13.41 -9.67 4.17
CA LEU A 63 14.73 -9.52 4.79
C LEU A 63 14.62 -8.84 6.16
N LEU A 64 13.82 -7.77 6.25
CA LEU A 64 13.62 -7.04 7.51
C LEU A 64 12.99 -7.93 8.59
N LYS A 65 12.02 -8.77 8.20
CA LYS A 65 11.41 -9.77 9.08
C LYS A 65 12.40 -10.85 9.51
N GLN A 66 13.23 -11.36 8.60
CA GLN A 66 14.28 -12.34 8.93
C GLN A 66 15.33 -11.75 9.89
N SER A 67 15.67 -10.47 9.73
CA SER A 67 16.60 -9.75 10.59
C SER A 67 15.99 -9.26 11.91
N LYS A 68 14.70 -9.50 12.17
CA LYS A 68 13.95 -9.02 13.34
C LYS A 68 13.96 -7.48 13.50
N ILE A 69 14.16 -6.75 12.40
CA ILE A 69 14.14 -5.28 12.41
C ILE A 69 12.71 -4.78 12.62
N ASP A 70 11.71 -5.55 12.15
CA ASP A 70 10.31 -5.33 12.46
C ASP A 70 10.06 -5.35 13.97
N GLN A 71 10.58 -6.34 14.69
CA GLN A 71 10.43 -6.47 16.14
C GLN A 71 11.10 -5.30 16.90
N TRP A 72 12.34 -4.97 16.52
CA TRP A 72 13.05 -3.83 17.09
C TRP A 72 12.27 -2.52 16.89
N LEU A 73 11.61 -2.36 15.75
CA LEU A 73 10.80 -1.18 15.47
C LEU A 73 9.56 -1.13 16.38
N VAL A 74 8.92 -2.27 16.68
CA VAL A 74 7.84 -2.34 17.67
C VAL A 74 8.29 -1.83 19.03
N ASP A 75 9.46 -2.27 19.49
CA ASP A 75 10.00 -1.91 20.80
C ASP A 75 10.28 -0.40 20.90
N VAL A 76 10.69 0.22 19.79
CA VAL A 76 10.91 1.68 19.71
C VAL A 76 9.59 2.45 19.59
N MET A 77 8.62 1.93 18.84
CA MET A 77 7.36 2.63 18.55
C MET A 77 6.31 2.52 19.65
N SER A 78 6.21 1.36 20.31
CA SER A 78 5.17 1.11 21.32
C SER A 78 5.16 2.18 22.41
N PRO A 79 6.30 2.55 23.04
CA PRO A 79 6.34 3.60 24.06
C PRO A 79 5.84 4.98 23.59
N LEU A 80 5.91 5.26 22.29
CA LEU A 80 5.43 6.53 21.71
C LEU A 80 3.91 6.55 21.53
N ILE A 81 3.29 5.37 21.43
CA ILE A 81 1.86 5.19 21.16
C ILE A 81 1.07 5.02 22.46
N LEU A 82 1.63 4.30 23.44
CA LEU A 82 0.99 4.01 24.73
C LEU A 82 0.37 5.24 25.43
N PRO A 83 1.01 6.43 25.46
CA PRO A 83 0.46 7.61 26.16
C PRO A 83 -0.83 8.18 25.53
N PHE A 84 -1.17 7.76 24.31
CA PHE A 84 -2.27 8.32 23.52
C PHE A 84 -3.41 7.32 23.29
N MET A 85 -3.37 6.14 23.93
CA MET A 85 -4.37 5.09 23.77
C MET A 85 -5.77 5.51 24.25
N ASP A 86 -5.86 6.44 25.21
CA ASP A 86 -7.12 6.89 25.79
C ASP A 86 -8.00 7.70 24.83
N SER A 87 -7.44 8.21 23.73
CA SER A 87 -8.17 9.01 22.75
C SER A 87 -7.97 8.46 21.34
N PRO A 88 -9.02 7.92 20.68
CA PRO A 88 -8.92 7.38 19.33
C PRO A 88 -8.35 8.37 18.32
N ALA A 89 -8.66 9.66 18.47
CA ALA A 89 -8.16 10.70 17.57
C ALA A 89 -6.63 10.88 17.71
N TRP A 90 -6.11 10.93 18.93
CA TRP A 90 -4.67 11.04 19.17
C TRP A 90 -3.94 9.76 18.76
N PHE A 91 -4.52 8.60 19.06
CA PHE A 91 -3.99 7.31 18.64
C PHE A 91 -3.82 7.23 17.11
N PHE A 92 -4.85 7.60 16.34
CA PHE A 92 -4.78 7.60 14.87
C PHE A 92 -3.78 8.63 14.34
N LEU A 93 -3.72 9.82 14.94
CA LEU A 93 -2.77 10.85 14.55
C LEU A 93 -1.32 10.40 14.76
N VAL A 94 -1.02 9.79 15.91
CA VAL A 94 0.33 9.26 16.20
C VAL A 94 0.70 8.16 15.22
N ILE A 95 -0.18 7.18 14.97
CA ILE A 95 0.08 6.12 13.99
C ILE A 95 0.32 6.70 12.60
N ALA A 96 -0.48 7.69 12.17
CA ALA A 96 -0.31 8.33 10.87
C ALA A 96 1.06 9.02 10.76
N LEU A 97 1.45 9.81 11.77
CA LEU A 97 2.76 10.48 11.80
C LEU A 97 3.92 9.48 11.82
N LEU A 98 3.81 8.42 12.63
CA LEU A 98 4.81 7.35 12.67
C LEU A 98 4.94 6.66 11.30
N THR A 99 3.82 6.41 10.62
CA THR A 99 3.81 5.86 9.26
C THR A 99 4.53 6.78 8.29
N TYR A 100 4.33 8.10 8.38
CA TYR A 100 5.02 9.07 7.53
C TYR A 100 6.53 9.09 7.76
N VAL A 101 6.98 9.00 9.03
CA VAL A 101 8.41 8.90 9.35
C VAL A 101 9.00 7.62 8.77
N LEU A 102 8.33 6.47 8.93
CA LEU A 102 8.81 5.21 8.35
C LEU A 102 8.86 5.25 6.83
N LYS A 103 7.87 5.90 6.22
CA LYS A 103 7.82 6.07 4.77
C LYS A 103 9.07 6.74 4.23
N LEU A 104 9.76 7.62 4.97
CA LEU A 104 11.03 8.21 4.51
C LEU A 104 12.07 7.16 4.09
N MET A 105 12.03 5.96 4.69
CA MET A 105 12.93 4.86 4.35
C MET A 105 12.21 3.70 3.65
N PHE A 106 10.90 3.54 3.87
CA PHE A 106 10.14 2.36 3.48
C PHE A 106 9.19 2.65 2.32
N THR A 107 8.92 1.65 1.49
CA THR A 107 7.82 1.69 0.53
C THR A 107 6.47 1.52 1.22
N SER A 108 5.37 1.87 0.54
CA SER A 108 4.01 1.74 1.09
C SER A 108 3.75 0.33 1.60
N PHE A 109 4.01 -0.68 0.77
CA PHE A 109 3.80 -2.07 1.13
C PHE A 109 4.62 -2.47 2.37
N LEU A 110 5.89 -2.06 2.42
CA LEU A 110 6.76 -2.36 3.54
C LEU A 110 6.27 -1.70 4.84
N ALA A 111 5.92 -0.41 4.79
CA ALA A 111 5.39 0.31 5.94
C ALA A 111 4.12 -0.36 6.47
N VAL A 112 3.21 -0.78 5.59
CA VAL A 112 1.97 -1.47 5.97
C VAL A 112 2.27 -2.79 6.66
N VAL A 113 3.11 -3.64 6.08
CA VAL A 113 3.44 -4.95 6.66
C VAL A 113 4.11 -4.79 8.02
N THR A 114 5.13 -3.94 8.12
CA THR A 114 5.88 -3.75 9.37
C THR A 114 4.99 -3.18 10.48
N LEU A 115 4.24 -2.12 10.20
CA LEU A 115 3.35 -1.51 11.21
C LEU A 115 2.16 -2.39 11.55
N SER A 116 1.62 -3.18 10.61
CA SER A 116 0.55 -4.12 10.93
C SER A 116 1.04 -5.20 11.90
N VAL A 117 2.21 -5.79 11.66
CA VAL A 117 2.80 -6.76 12.60
C VAL A 117 3.04 -6.12 13.97
N ALA A 118 3.48 -4.87 14.00
CA ALA A 118 3.76 -4.13 15.23
C ALA A 118 2.51 -3.77 16.04
N LEU A 119 1.49 -3.26 15.37
CA LEU A 119 0.38 -2.55 16.02
C LEU A 119 -0.88 -3.40 16.17
N LEU A 120 -1.07 -4.44 15.35
CA LEU A 120 -2.25 -5.30 15.46
C LEU A 120 -2.38 -5.96 16.85
N PRO A 121 -1.30 -6.40 17.53
CA PRO A 121 -1.41 -6.92 18.89
C PRO A 121 -1.98 -5.90 19.90
N LEU A 122 -1.71 -4.60 19.71
CA LEU A 122 -2.22 -3.52 20.58
C LEU A 122 -3.73 -3.32 20.45
N SER A 123 -4.39 -3.89 19.43
CA SER A 123 -5.84 -3.81 19.27
C SER A 123 -6.61 -4.27 20.52
N ILE A 124 -6.10 -5.30 21.21
CA ILE A 124 -6.68 -5.84 22.44
C ILE A 124 -6.61 -4.81 23.56
N ASP A 125 -5.45 -4.18 23.74
CA ASP A 125 -5.21 -3.24 24.84
C ASP A 125 -5.98 -1.92 24.65
N VAL A 126 -6.18 -1.49 23.39
CA VAL A 126 -6.92 -0.26 23.06
C VAL A 126 -8.44 -0.52 22.92
N GLY A 127 -8.89 -1.78 22.95
CA GLY A 127 -10.31 -2.12 22.78
C GLY A 127 -10.85 -1.75 21.38
N MET A 128 -10.00 -1.78 20.36
CA MET A 128 -10.36 -1.48 18.97
C MET A 128 -10.25 -2.72 18.10
N SER A 129 -11.06 -2.80 17.04
CA SER A 129 -10.89 -3.85 16.04
C SER A 129 -9.50 -3.78 15.39
N PRO A 130 -8.75 -4.89 15.26
CA PRO A 130 -7.48 -4.92 14.53
C PRO A 130 -7.61 -4.40 13.10
N TRP A 131 -8.80 -4.55 12.50
CA TRP A 131 -9.10 -4.03 11.16
C TRP A 131 -8.97 -2.51 11.06
N ILE A 132 -9.35 -1.77 12.11
CA ILE A 132 -9.21 -0.30 12.14
C ILE A 132 -7.73 0.08 12.12
N ILE A 133 -6.92 -0.58 12.95
CA ILE A 133 -5.48 -0.31 13.02
C ILE A 133 -4.83 -0.57 11.65
N ALA A 134 -5.16 -1.70 11.02
CA ALA A 134 -4.70 -2.00 9.66
C ALA A 134 -5.14 -0.92 8.65
N MET A 135 -6.38 -0.44 8.73
CA MET A 135 -6.87 0.61 7.83
C MET A 135 -6.19 1.96 8.04
N VAL A 136 -5.97 2.36 9.29
CA VAL A 136 -5.24 3.60 9.62
C VAL A 136 -3.84 3.54 9.03
N VAL A 137 -3.12 2.44 9.25
CA VAL A 137 -1.77 2.21 8.69
C VAL A 137 -1.80 2.23 7.16
N LEU A 138 -2.76 1.53 6.55
CA LEU A 138 -2.89 1.44 5.09
C LEU A 138 -3.11 2.82 4.48
N ILE A 139 -4.08 3.59 4.98
CA ILE A 139 -4.38 4.95 4.50
C ILE A 139 -3.19 5.88 4.73
N ALA A 140 -2.54 5.82 5.89
CA ALA A 140 -1.37 6.64 6.17
C ALA A 140 -0.17 6.27 5.27
N SER A 141 -0.05 5.02 4.84
CA SER A 141 1.04 4.58 3.97
C SER A 141 0.95 5.15 2.56
N GLU A 142 -0.18 5.74 2.16
CA GLU A 142 -0.37 6.31 0.82
C GLU A 142 0.34 7.66 0.62
N VAL A 143 0.75 8.36 1.68
CA VAL A 143 1.54 9.61 1.60
C VAL A 143 2.90 9.35 0.96
N TRP A 144 3.50 10.30 0.23
CA TRP A 144 4.80 10.06 -0.43
C TRP A 144 5.77 11.23 -0.33
N PHE A 145 7.05 10.92 -0.17
CA PHE A 145 8.18 11.83 -0.17
C PHE A 145 9.13 11.57 -1.35
N PHE A 146 9.22 10.31 -1.80
CA PHE A 146 10.07 9.92 -2.91
C PHE A 146 9.30 9.11 -3.95
N PRO A 147 9.70 9.17 -5.24
CA PRO A 147 8.98 8.49 -6.33
C PRO A 147 8.80 6.98 -6.15
N PHE A 148 9.80 6.31 -5.60
CA PHE A 148 9.82 4.85 -5.46
C PHE A 148 8.88 4.32 -4.38
N GLN A 149 8.32 5.17 -3.52
CA GLN A 149 7.60 4.71 -2.33
C GLN A 149 6.21 4.16 -2.63
N VAL A 150 5.62 4.49 -3.78
CA VAL A 150 4.24 4.14 -4.15
C VAL A 150 4.25 3.45 -5.51
N ASP A 151 4.01 2.14 -5.53
CA ASP A 151 4.20 1.30 -6.70
C ASP A 151 3.29 1.70 -7.87
N TRP A 152 2.04 2.09 -7.58
CA TRP A 152 1.10 2.56 -8.61
C TRP A 152 1.50 3.92 -9.22
N HIS A 153 2.22 4.77 -8.51
CA HIS A 153 2.78 6.00 -9.10
C HIS A 153 3.88 5.65 -10.10
N MET A 154 4.78 4.74 -9.74
CA MET A 154 5.83 4.26 -10.65
C MET A 154 5.23 3.60 -11.90
N LEU A 155 4.21 2.76 -11.72
CA LEU A 155 3.48 2.15 -12.83
C LEU A 155 2.78 3.18 -13.73
N ALA A 156 2.08 4.15 -13.14
CA ALA A 156 1.42 5.20 -13.91
C ALA A 156 2.44 6.11 -14.64
N TYR A 157 3.60 6.36 -14.02
CA TYR A 157 4.66 7.16 -14.62
C TYR A 157 5.30 6.43 -15.82
N SER A 158 5.63 5.15 -15.67
CA SER A 158 6.24 4.35 -16.74
C SER A 158 5.29 4.14 -17.92
N THR A 159 4.02 3.80 -17.65
CA THR A 159 3.02 3.55 -18.69
C THR A 159 2.62 4.79 -19.49
N THR A 160 2.93 5.99 -18.98
CA THR A 160 2.65 7.26 -19.66
C THR A 160 3.90 7.91 -20.27
N ASP A 161 5.06 7.23 -20.28
CA ASP A 161 6.36 7.80 -20.65
C ASP A 161 6.66 9.12 -19.90
N GLY A 162 6.23 9.23 -18.64
CA GLY A 162 6.36 10.44 -17.82
C GLY A 162 5.47 11.62 -18.25
N LYS A 163 4.52 11.42 -19.16
CA LYS A 163 3.61 12.49 -19.64
C LYS A 163 2.33 12.63 -18.84
N GLY A 164 1.97 11.63 -18.01
CA GLY A 164 0.74 11.66 -17.21
C GLY A 164 0.80 12.67 -16.07
N PHE A 165 1.94 12.77 -15.40
CA PHE A 165 2.16 13.70 -14.28
C PHE A 165 3.66 13.93 -14.06
N SER A 166 3.99 14.95 -13.26
CA SER A 166 5.36 15.25 -12.84
C SER A 166 5.51 15.14 -11.33
N TYR A 167 6.51 14.40 -10.85
CA TYR A 167 6.77 14.21 -9.42
C TYR A 167 6.96 15.50 -8.61
N PRO A 168 7.63 16.56 -9.11
CA PRO A 168 7.73 17.81 -8.38
C PRO A 168 6.35 18.40 -8.03
N ARG A 169 5.39 18.37 -8.97
CA ARG A 169 4.01 18.81 -8.71
C ARG A 169 3.27 17.91 -7.72
N MET A 170 3.53 16.60 -7.77
CA MET A 170 2.95 15.67 -6.79
C MET A 170 3.48 15.92 -5.37
N LEU A 171 4.74 16.33 -5.21
CA LEU A 171 5.26 16.67 -3.88
C LEU A 171 4.57 17.89 -3.27
N TRP A 172 4.11 18.85 -4.10
CA TRP A 172 3.34 20.00 -3.62
C TRP A 172 1.95 19.65 -3.11
N ILE A 173 1.29 18.65 -3.72
CA ILE A 173 -0.06 18.23 -3.29
C ILE A 173 -0.02 17.24 -2.12
N ASN A 174 1.11 16.55 -1.93
CA ASN A 174 1.25 15.51 -0.90
C ASN A 174 0.90 15.99 0.53
N PRO A 175 1.33 17.17 1.02
CA PRO A 175 0.92 17.66 2.34
C PRO A 175 -0.60 17.83 2.48
N ILE A 176 -1.28 18.21 1.39
CA ILE A 176 -2.74 18.34 1.36
C ILE A 176 -3.38 16.96 1.48
N TYR A 177 -2.86 15.96 0.77
CA TYR A 177 -3.28 14.56 0.89
C TYR A 177 -3.06 14.02 2.31
N ALA A 178 -1.87 14.24 2.89
CA ALA A 178 -1.55 13.82 4.25
C ALA A 178 -2.54 14.40 5.28
N LEU A 179 -2.83 15.69 5.18
CA LEU A 179 -3.82 16.33 6.05
C LEU A 179 -5.24 15.78 5.81
N ALA A 180 -5.63 15.60 4.55
CA ALA A 180 -6.93 15.05 4.19
C ALA A 180 -7.12 13.63 4.74
N TYR A 181 -6.08 12.79 4.72
CA TYR A 181 -6.11 11.45 5.33
C TYR A 181 -6.31 11.52 6.84
N ILE A 182 -5.55 12.36 7.55
CA ILE A 182 -5.72 12.53 9.00
C ILE A 182 -7.15 12.98 9.33
N ILE A 183 -7.66 13.97 8.60
CA ILE A 183 -9.04 14.47 8.79
C ILE A 183 -10.05 13.35 8.53
N ALA A 184 -9.88 12.58 7.45
CA ALA A 184 -10.77 11.47 7.10
C ALA A 184 -10.77 10.38 8.18
N LEU A 185 -9.60 10.01 8.72
CA LEU A 185 -9.48 9.04 9.80
C LEU A 185 -10.18 9.51 11.08
N ILE A 186 -10.04 10.78 11.43
CA ILE A 186 -10.73 11.36 12.60
C ILE A 186 -12.25 11.44 12.36
N ALA A 187 -12.66 11.86 11.16
CA ALA A 187 -14.07 11.93 10.78
C ALA A 187 -14.75 10.55 10.70
N ALA A 188 -13.98 9.47 10.54
CA ALA A 188 -14.48 8.10 10.55
C ALA A 188 -14.75 7.55 11.96
N ILE A 189 -14.24 8.18 13.02
CA ILE A 189 -14.41 7.73 14.42
C ILE A 189 -15.89 7.53 14.80
N PRO A 190 -16.81 8.49 14.56
CA PRO A 190 -18.22 8.32 14.92
C PRO A 190 -18.87 7.13 14.19
N TYR A 191 -18.50 6.92 12.93
CA TYR A 191 -18.99 5.80 12.13
C TYR A 191 -18.48 4.46 12.67
N TRP A 192 -17.20 4.36 13.03
CA TRP A 192 -16.63 3.15 13.61
C TRP A 192 -17.16 2.84 15.01
N ARG A 193 -17.48 3.86 15.81
CA ARG A 193 -18.22 3.70 17.07
C ARG A 193 -19.63 3.17 16.85
N TYR A 194 -20.34 3.70 15.85
CA TYR A 194 -21.68 3.20 15.49
C TYR A 194 -21.65 1.72 15.08
N LEU A 195 -20.60 1.27 14.40
CA LEU A 195 -20.40 -0.14 14.05
C LEU A 195 -19.92 -1.03 15.21
N GLY A 196 -19.65 -0.45 16.39
CA GLY A 196 -19.12 -1.18 17.55
C GLY A 196 -17.67 -1.65 17.37
N LEU A 197 -16.91 -1.04 16.46
CA LEU A 197 -15.52 -1.39 16.19
C LEU A 197 -14.53 -0.65 17.09
N ILE A 198 -14.99 0.40 17.77
CA ILE A 198 -14.26 1.18 18.78
C ILE A 198 -15.15 1.24 20.01
N GLY A 199 -14.60 0.89 21.17
CA GLY A 199 -15.25 1.02 22.49
C GLY A 199 -15.62 2.44 22.89
#